data_AF-A0A7E6FSI8-F1
#
_entry.id   AF-A0A7E6FSI8-F1
#
_cell.length_a   1.000
_cell.length_b   1.000
_cell.length_c   1.000
_cell.angle_alpha   90.00
_cell.angle_beta   90.00
_cell.angle_gamma   90.00
#
_symmetry.space_group_name_H-M   'P 1'
#
loop_
_entity.id
_entity.type
_entity.pdbx_description
1 polymer ?
#
loop_
_entity_poly.entity_id
_entity_poly.type
_entity_poly.pdbx_seq_one_letter_code
_entity_poly.pdbx_strand_id
1 'polypeptide(L)'
;MADADSLYDMSSDLDMDQSAVDADVEDDEVSGQSAEAAARKKSKKKKRKQKDIERSSGDSDSQVFADEKEHRIPRIEGKSDQSQSGIEADSEGTESKNQAPLDKDDKAVTKDGQPENSKHQSIVAGLQKIQWAMELLSMPQGAPKSLEEANKKKYQFWETQPVPKLSEKIDENVNECIETDKLPDDIRQESYSLPDGFHWDTLDINKPDILKELYILLSENYVEDDDNMFRFDYSPEFLQWALQPPGWVKDWHCGVRVTKNGKLVGFISAVPAHIKVYKKFKDMVEINFLCVHKKLRSKRVAPVLIREITRRVHQRDLFQAVYTAGVVLPKPIACSRYWHRSLNPRKLIEVRFSHLGRNMTMQRTLKFYKLPDQTKTPGFRDLRIEDVENAYQLVLKYLHKFDLAPIFSEKEFRHWFLPRPGIVDSYVVENDGKITDFVSFYTLPSTVMHHPVHKTLKAAYSFYNVSTQTPWLDLMQDALVVAKNMGFDVFNALDLMNNREFLEKLKFGIGDGNLQYYLYNWKCTPMEAHQVGLVLQ
;
A
#
# COMPACT_ATOMS: atom_id res chain seq x y z
N MET A 1 6.00 -23.54 73.56
CA MET A 1 7.25 -24.28 73.86
C MET A 1 8.15 -24.01 72.68
N ALA A 2 8.76 -22.82 72.68
CA ALA A 2 10.07 -22.50 73.27
C ALA A 2 11.15 -22.77 72.20
N ASP A 3 11.53 -21.74 71.43
CA ASP A 3 12.64 -20.79 71.70
C ASP A 3 13.97 -21.39 71.21
N ALA A 4 14.96 -20.69 70.66
CA ALA A 4 15.15 -19.35 70.09
C ALA A 4 16.63 -19.32 69.60
N ASP A 5 16.99 -18.23 68.91
CA ASP A 5 18.34 -17.71 68.62
C ASP A 5 19.09 -18.26 67.38
N SER A 6 19.49 -17.42 66.42
CA SER A 6 20.16 -16.12 66.62
C SER A 6 19.68 -14.97 65.72
N LEU A 7 19.63 -13.80 66.36
CA LEU A 7 19.45 -12.43 65.89
C LEU A 7 20.78 -11.77 65.47
N TYR A 8 20.75 -10.84 64.51
CA TYR A 8 21.02 -9.39 64.65
C TYR A 8 20.93 -8.72 63.26
N ASP A 9 19.93 -7.89 62.95
CA ASP A 9 19.78 -6.43 63.22
C ASP A 9 20.66 -5.55 62.31
N MET A 10 20.29 -4.39 61.75
CA MET A 10 19.08 -3.56 61.66
C MET A 10 19.46 -2.34 60.80
N SER A 11 18.50 -1.78 60.03
CA SER A 11 18.38 -0.35 59.62
C SER A 11 19.56 0.31 58.83
N SER A 12 19.42 1.28 57.94
CA SER A 12 18.39 2.19 57.46
C SER A 12 19.04 2.91 56.28
N ASP A 13 18.29 3.23 55.22
CA ASP A 13 18.37 4.54 54.54
C ASP A 13 17.27 4.58 53.48
N LEU A 14 16.16 5.18 53.90
CA LEU A 14 15.10 5.71 53.05
C LEU A 14 15.45 7.18 52.72
N ASP A 15 15.02 7.56 51.52
CA ASP A 15 14.59 8.89 51.09
C ASP A 15 15.46 9.71 50.11
N MET A 16 14.70 10.32 49.18
CA MET A 16 14.98 11.37 48.18
C MET A 16 15.51 10.85 46.83
N ASP A 17 14.78 10.93 45.71
CA ASP A 17 13.98 12.06 45.21
C ASP A 17 12.65 11.65 44.55
N GLN A 18 11.57 12.26 45.05
CA GLN A 18 10.35 12.60 44.31
C GLN A 18 10.46 14.05 43.82
N SER A 19 9.67 14.38 42.78
CA SER A 19 9.55 15.67 42.06
C SER A 19 10.56 15.84 40.92
N ALA A 20 10.21 16.24 39.70
CA ALA A 20 9.10 17.08 39.30
C ALA A 20 8.38 16.55 38.04
N VAL A 21 7.05 16.50 38.16
CA VAL A 21 6.11 16.58 37.06
C VAL A 21 5.64 18.03 37.11
N ASP A 22 5.98 18.83 36.10
CA ASP A 22 5.25 20.07 35.86
C ASP A 22 4.58 19.99 34.49
N ALA A 23 3.28 20.18 34.56
CA ALA A 23 2.33 20.18 33.48
C ALA A 23 2.11 21.63 33.07
N ASP A 24 2.32 21.92 31.78
CA ASP A 24 1.69 23.06 31.12
C ASP A 24 0.79 22.51 30.02
N VAL A 25 -0.47 22.31 30.37
CA VAL A 25 -1.59 22.29 29.43
C VAL A 25 -2.22 23.66 29.57
N GLU A 26 -1.96 24.54 28.62
CA GLU A 26 -2.73 25.78 28.50
C GLU A 26 -4.17 25.44 28.09
N ASP A 27 -5.09 25.86 28.96
CA ASP A 27 -6.53 25.95 28.72
C ASP A 27 -6.80 26.99 27.62
N ASP A 28 -7.50 26.59 26.57
CA ASP A 28 -8.29 27.53 25.76
C ASP A 28 -9.76 27.38 26.16
N GLU A 29 -10.20 28.33 26.99
CA GLU A 29 -11.59 28.50 27.39
C GLU A 29 -12.49 28.77 26.19
N VAL A 30 -13.57 28.00 26.16
CA VAL A 30 -14.75 28.21 25.32
C VAL A 30 -15.47 29.47 25.80
N SER A 31 -15.45 30.54 25.00
CA SER A 31 -16.45 31.61 25.12
C SER A 31 -17.73 31.22 24.39
N GLY A 32 -18.71 30.76 25.18
CA GLY A 32 -20.10 30.68 24.74
C GLY A 32 -20.76 32.06 24.77
N GLN A 33 -21.32 32.48 23.64
CA GLN A 33 -22.46 33.40 23.64
C GLN A 33 -23.65 32.73 22.95
N SER A 34 -24.66 32.46 23.78
CA SER A 34 -26.02 32.11 23.41
C SER A 34 -26.76 33.31 22.81
N ALA A 35 -27.56 33.08 21.77
CA ALA A 35 -29.03 33.23 21.82
C ALA A 35 -29.64 33.54 20.45
N GLU A 36 -30.62 32.71 20.14
CA GLU A 36 -31.67 32.77 19.12
C GLU A 36 -32.23 34.16 18.77
N ALA A 37 -32.55 34.34 17.48
CA ALA A 37 -33.81 34.98 17.09
C ALA A 37 -34.25 34.57 15.66
N ALA A 38 -35.31 33.76 15.63
CA ALA A 38 -36.53 33.95 14.85
C ALA A 38 -36.49 34.11 13.30
N ALA A 39 -37.06 33.08 12.68
CA ALA A 39 -38.29 33.17 11.87
C ALA A 39 -38.22 33.45 10.34
N ARG A 40 -38.84 32.48 9.64
CA ARG A 40 -39.87 32.66 8.60
C ARG A 40 -39.44 33.19 7.23
N LYS A 41 -39.61 32.30 6.23
CA LYS A 41 -40.60 32.35 5.12
C LYS A 41 -40.03 32.08 3.71
N LYS A 42 -40.79 31.20 3.03
CA LYS A 42 -41.17 31.20 1.60
C LYS A 42 -40.26 30.49 0.59
N SER A 43 -40.64 29.25 0.33
CA SER A 43 -41.14 28.78 -0.98
C SER A 43 -41.04 29.77 -2.16
N LYS A 44 -40.33 29.38 -3.23
CA LYS A 44 -40.76 29.68 -4.61
C LYS A 44 -40.19 28.67 -5.61
N LYS A 45 -41.05 27.69 -5.91
CA LYS A 45 -41.14 26.94 -7.17
C LYS A 45 -41.04 27.91 -8.36
N LYS A 46 -40.18 27.63 -9.34
CA LYS A 46 -40.39 28.12 -10.72
C LYS A 46 -39.92 27.08 -11.74
N LYS A 47 -40.91 26.32 -12.24
CA LYS A 47 -40.90 25.64 -13.54
C LYS A 47 -40.94 26.69 -14.66
N ARG A 48 -40.19 26.46 -15.74
CA ARG A 48 -40.55 26.77 -17.14
C ARG A 48 -39.52 26.05 -18.05
N LYS A 49 -39.92 24.93 -18.66
CA LYS A 49 -40.43 24.77 -20.04
C LYS A 49 -39.39 25.06 -21.13
N GLN A 50 -38.80 23.98 -21.64
CA GLN A 50 -38.88 23.46 -23.01
C GLN A 50 -39.21 24.46 -24.13
N LYS A 51 -38.34 24.51 -25.14
CA LYS A 51 -38.69 24.91 -26.50
C LYS A 51 -37.92 24.04 -27.49
N ASP A 52 -38.65 23.13 -28.12
CA ASP A 52 -38.33 22.48 -29.38
C ASP A 52 -38.35 23.51 -30.52
N ILE A 53 -37.52 23.27 -31.54
CA ILE A 53 -37.63 23.58 -32.99
C ILE A 53 -36.50 22.71 -33.59
N GLU A 54 -36.74 21.47 -34.00
CA GLU A 54 -37.24 21.00 -35.31
C GLU A 54 -36.53 21.56 -36.55
N ARG A 55 -36.01 20.59 -37.33
CA ARG A 55 -35.92 20.49 -38.80
C ARG A 55 -34.79 21.20 -39.55
N SER A 56 -33.88 20.38 -40.09
CA SER A 56 -33.67 20.37 -41.55
C SER A 56 -33.43 18.93 -42.02
N SER A 57 -34.29 18.55 -42.96
CA SER A 57 -34.40 17.30 -43.71
C SER A 57 -33.63 17.36 -45.04
N GLY A 58 -33.37 16.18 -45.62
CA GLY A 58 -32.87 15.92 -46.98
C GLY A 58 -31.82 14.79 -46.93
N ASP A 59 -32.15 13.50 -47.14
CA ASP A 59 -32.55 12.83 -48.39
C ASP A 59 -31.75 13.36 -49.61
N SER A 60 -31.01 12.57 -50.39
CA SER A 60 -31.39 11.28 -51.00
C SER A 60 -30.17 10.51 -51.56
N ASP A 61 -30.27 9.18 -51.52
CA ASP A 61 -30.03 8.20 -52.60
C ASP A 61 -28.71 8.07 -53.42
N SER A 62 -28.01 6.95 -53.13
CA SER A 62 -27.79 5.78 -54.00
C SER A 62 -26.71 5.73 -55.12
N GLN A 63 -26.24 4.48 -55.33
CA GLN A 63 -25.42 3.88 -56.41
C GLN A 63 -23.89 3.97 -56.23
N VAL A 64 -23.19 2.90 -55.81
CA VAL A 64 -22.80 1.67 -56.55
C VAL A 64 -21.99 1.97 -57.81
N PHE A 65 -20.66 1.83 -57.70
CA PHE A 65 -19.78 1.35 -58.77
C PHE A 65 -18.63 0.56 -58.14
N ALA A 66 -18.50 -0.70 -58.57
CA ALA A 66 -17.29 -1.49 -58.45
C ALA A 66 -16.34 -1.10 -59.58
N ASP A 67 -15.03 -1.07 -59.32
CA ASP A 67 -14.06 -1.70 -60.21
C ASP A 67 -12.69 -1.86 -59.56
N GLU A 68 -12.12 -3.04 -59.80
CA GLU A 68 -10.79 -3.50 -59.46
C GLU A 68 -9.72 -2.77 -60.32
N LYS A 69 -8.52 -2.57 -59.75
CA LYS A 69 -7.25 -2.97 -60.40
C LYS A 69 -6.03 -2.83 -59.50
N GLU A 70 -5.24 -3.88 -59.55
CA GLU A 70 -3.91 -4.12 -58.99
C GLU A 70 -2.87 -3.03 -59.34
N HIS A 71 -1.91 -2.76 -58.45
CA HIS A 71 -0.48 -2.91 -58.79
C HIS A 71 0.49 -2.82 -57.59
N ARG A 72 1.19 -3.96 -57.40
CA ARG A 72 2.64 -4.16 -57.21
C ARG A 72 3.43 -3.47 -56.08
N ILE A 73 3.89 -4.36 -55.20
CA ILE A 73 5.10 -4.34 -54.36
C ILE A 73 6.39 -4.19 -55.20
N PRO A 74 7.46 -3.61 -54.64
CA PRO A 74 8.82 -4.08 -54.91
C PRO A 74 9.49 -4.67 -53.65
N ARG A 75 9.99 -5.91 -53.81
CA ARG A 75 11.00 -6.56 -52.98
C ARG A 75 12.39 -6.00 -53.32
N ILE A 76 13.25 -5.84 -52.33
CA ILE A 76 14.71 -5.95 -52.47
C ILE A 76 15.23 -6.81 -51.31
N GLU A 77 15.68 -8.03 -51.62
CA GLU A 77 16.71 -8.77 -50.87
C GLU A 77 18.05 -8.04 -51.11
N GLY A 78 19.00 -7.85 -50.20
CA GLY A 78 19.50 -8.66 -49.11
C GLY A 78 21.03 -8.66 -49.25
N LYS A 79 21.78 -8.24 -48.22
CA LYS A 79 23.16 -8.67 -48.01
C LYS A 79 23.58 -8.41 -46.56
N SER A 80 24.30 -9.42 -46.06
CA SER A 80 24.84 -9.67 -44.74
C SER A 80 25.80 -8.59 -44.25
N ASP A 81 25.94 -8.44 -42.93
CA ASP A 81 27.16 -8.88 -42.22
C ASP A 81 27.01 -8.79 -40.69
N GLN A 82 27.75 -9.67 -40.02
CA GLN A 82 27.80 -9.96 -38.59
C GLN A 82 28.59 -8.90 -37.79
N SER A 83 28.24 -8.70 -36.52
CA SER A 83 29.12 -8.53 -35.32
C SER A 83 28.32 -7.90 -34.17
N GLN A 84 28.10 -8.58 -33.04
CA GLN A 84 28.96 -8.70 -31.84
C GLN A 84 29.19 -7.40 -31.04
N SER A 85 28.53 -7.35 -29.85
CA SER A 85 29.03 -7.04 -28.49
C SER A 85 29.81 -5.75 -28.14
N GLY A 86 29.51 -5.22 -26.93
CA GLY A 86 30.35 -4.35 -26.08
C GLY A 86 30.01 -2.86 -26.20
N ILE A 87 29.46 -2.15 -25.21
CA ILE A 87 30.02 -1.69 -23.90
C ILE A 87 31.42 -1.09 -24.03
N GLU A 88 31.50 0.25 -23.89
CA GLU A 88 32.52 1.09 -23.22
C GLU A 88 32.13 2.57 -23.54
N ALA A 89 31.96 3.52 -22.61
CA ALA A 89 32.83 4.05 -21.54
C ALA A 89 34.04 4.82 -22.09
N ASP A 90 33.89 6.13 -22.30
CA ASP A 90 35.00 7.05 -22.58
C ASP A 90 35.17 8.05 -21.43
N SER A 91 36.28 7.88 -20.72
CA SER A 91 36.94 8.86 -19.87
C SER A 91 38.42 8.80 -20.20
N GLU A 92 38.98 9.84 -20.81
CA GLU A 92 40.43 10.06 -20.82
C GLU A 92 40.74 11.55 -20.67
N GLY A 93 41.59 11.84 -19.69
CA GLY A 93 42.42 13.04 -19.64
C GLY A 93 43.87 12.65 -19.93
N THR A 94 44.62 13.62 -20.43
CA THR A 94 46.09 13.66 -20.58
C THR A 94 46.43 15.10 -20.98
N GLU A 95 47.56 15.73 -20.70
CA GLU A 95 48.66 15.53 -19.77
C GLU A 95 49.50 16.84 -19.79
N SER A 96 50.32 17.03 -18.77
CA SER A 96 51.07 18.24 -18.45
C SER A 96 52.35 18.44 -19.28
N LYS A 97 52.82 19.70 -19.42
CA LYS A 97 54.22 20.04 -19.74
C LYS A 97 54.73 21.16 -18.83
N ASN A 98 55.86 20.87 -18.16
CA ASN A 98 56.71 21.80 -17.40
C ASN A 98 57.82 22.37 -18.29
N GLN A 99 58.26 23.61 -18.02
CA GLN A 99 59.68 24.01 -17.93
C GLN A 99 59.85 25.44 -17.36
N ALA A 100 60.85 25.61 -16.48
CA ALA A 100 61.22 26.81 -15.69
C ALA A 100 62.12 27.80 -16.48
N PRO A 101 62.62 28.94 -15.91
CA PRO A 101 63.76 28.91 -14.94
C PRO A 101 63.89 30.04 -13.87
N LEU A 102 64.66 29.71 -12.80
CA LEU A 102 65.66 30.48 -12.01
C LEU A 102 65.29 31.81 -11.30
N ASP A 103 65.50 31.90 -9.98
CA ASP A 103 66.72 32.49 -9.38
C ASP A 103 66.82 32.34 -7.84
N LYS A 104 67.99 32.68 -7.32
CA LYS A 104 68.70 32.18 -6.13
C LYS A 104 68.52 32.93 -4.78
N ASP A 105 68.98 32.21 -3.75
CA ASP A 105 69.75 32.61 -2.55
C ASP A 105 69.09 33.03 -1.21
N ASP A 106 69.56 32.29 -0.20
CA ASP A 106 70.02 32.67 1.13
C ASP A 106 69.23 32.46 2.43
N LYS A 107 70.01 31.99 3.41
CA LYS A 107 69.66 31.38 4.70
C LYS A 107 69.61 32.39 5.86
N ALA A 108 68.61 32.16 6.71
CA ALA A 108 68.66 32.04 8.19
C ALA A 108 68.56 33.27 9.13
N VAL A 109 67.74 33.04 10.19
CA VAL A 109 67.91 33.34 11.63
C VAL A 109 66.86 34.26 12.32
N THR A 110 66.14 33.63 13.27
CA THR A 110 65.54 34.08 14.57
C THR A 110 64.18 34.78 14.74
N LYS A 111 63.33 34.04 15.49
CA LYS A 111 62.60 34.33 16.75
C LYS A 111 61.29 35.13 16.81
N ASP A 112 60.33 34.42 17.41
CA ASP A 112 59.32 34.79 18.42
C ASP A 112 58.15 35.72 18.04
N GLY A 113 56.94 35.15 18.17
CA GLY A 113 55.68 35.89 18.17
C GLY A 113 54.45 35.01 17.88
N GLN A 114 53.96 34.26 18.86
CA GLN A 114 52.52 33.96 18.98
C GLN A 114 51.91 35.06 19.88
N PRO A 115 50.64 35.48 19.70
CA PRO A 115 49.54 34.56 19.97
C PRO A 115 48.22 34.78 19.18
N GLU A 116 47.28 33.87 19.45
CA GLU A 116 45.82 33.98 19.32
C GLU A 116 45.16 33.90 17.93
N ASN A 117 44.92 32.67 17.44
CA ASN A 117 43.71 32.42 16.61
C ASN A 117 43.20 30.96 16.60
N SER A 118 43.34 30.21 17.70
CA SER A 118 42.89 28.80 17.77
C SER A 118 41.48 28.60 18.33
N LYS A 119 40.79 29.65 18.79
CA LYS A 119 39.43 29.53 19.36
C LYS A 119 38.30 29.71 18.33
N HIS A 120 38.56 30.29 17.15
CA HIS A 120 37.50 30.47 16.14
C HIS A 120 37.29 29.28 15.20
N GLN A 121 38.29 28.41 15.00
CA GLN A 121 38.12 27.19 14.18
C GLN A 121 37.36 26.07 14.88
N SER A 122 37.37 25.98 16.22
CA SER A 122 36.63 24.92 16.93
C SER A 122 35.13 25.22 17.04
N ILE A 123 34.73 26.50 17.06
CA ILE A 123 33.33 26.93 17.14
C ILE A 123 32.62 26.71 15.80
N VAL A 124 33.28 26.93 14.65
CA VAL A 124 32.70 26.68 13.31
C VAL A 124 32.55 25.18 13.04
N ALA A 125 33.51 24.35 13.45
CA ALA A 125 33.39 22.89 13.36
C ALA A 125 32.31 22.33 14.31
N GLY A 126 32.13 22.94 15.49
CA GLY A 126 31.05 22.63 16.43
C GLY A 126 29.68 23.02 15.89
N LEU A 127 29.55 24.20 15.28
CA LEU A 127 28.31 24.68 14.65
C LEU A 127 27.93 23.85 13.42
N GLN A 128 28.88 23.41 12.61
CA GLN A 128 28.62 22.48 11.50
C GLN A 128 28.19 21.09 11.99
N LYS A 129 28.76 20.58 13.08
CA LYS A 129 28.31 19.33 13.72
C LYS A 129 26.92 19.46 14.35
N ILE A 130 26.59 20.63 14.91
CA ILE A 130 25.26 20.93 15.46
C ILE A 130 24.25 21.12 14.34
N GLN A 131 24.59 21.79 13.24
CA GLN A 131 23.77 21.88 12.04
C GLN A 131 23.52 20.49 11.44
N TRP A 132 24.55 19.65 11.32
CA TRP A 132 24.41 18.30 10.80
C TRP A 132 23.61 17.39 11.74
N ALA A 133 23.75 17.55 13.06
CA ALA A 133 22.93 16.86 14.06
C ALA A 133 21.47 17.35 14.09
N MET A 134 21.23 18.64 13.87
CA MET A 134 19.91 19.26 13.77
C MET A 134 19.21 18.90 12.45
N GLU A 135 19.98 18.69 11.38
CA GLU A 135 19.53 18.12 10.10
C GLU A 135 19.24 16.62 10.22
N LEU A 136 20.01 15.88 11.04
CA LEU A 136 19.72 14.48 11.41
C LEU A 136 18.45 14.34 12.29
N LEU A 137 18.16 15.36 13.10
CA LEU A 137 16.95 15.47 13.94
C LEU A 137 15.73 16.00 13.16
N SER A 138 15.95 16.75 12.08
CA SER A 138 14.91 17.27 11.15
C SER A 138 14.60 16.36 9.97
N MET A 139 15.33 15.24 9.81
CA MET A 139 14.91 14.18 8.90
C MET A 139 13.61 13.58 9.44
N PRO A 140 12.51 13.56 8.67
CA PRO A 140 11.39 12.71 8.99
C PRO A 140 11.97 11.30 9.15
N GLN A 141 11.83 10.70 10.33
CA GLN A 141 12.12 9.28 10.51
C GLN A 141 11.06 8.46 9.77
N GLY A 142 11.03 8.59 8.45
CA GLY A 142 10.24 7.77 7.56
C GLY A 142 10.76 6.34 7.62
N ALA A 143 9.86 5.37 7.62
CA ALA A 143 10.23 3.97 7.48
C ALA A 143 10.95 3.75 6.14
N PRO A 144 11.97 2.87 6.09
CA PRO A 144 12.83 2.75 4.91
C PRO A 144 12.03 2.23 3.72
N LYS A 145 12.23 2.82 2.54
CA LYS A 145 11.50 2.41 1.31
C LYS A 145 12.35 1.56 0.38
N SER A 146 13.66 1.53 0.62
CA SER A 146 14.63 0.72 -0.11
C SER A 146 15.34 -0.27 0.81
N LEU A 147 15.83 -1.37 0.21
CA LEU A 147 16.64 -2.38 0.91
C LEU A 147 17.95 -1.78 1.48
N GLU A 148 18.53 -0.78 0.82
CA GLU A 148 19.75 -0.11 1.29
C GLU A 148 19.52 0.73 2.55
N GLU A 149 18.42 1.48 2.61
CA GLU A 149 18.03 2.22 3.82
C GLU A 149 17.65 1.26 4.95
N ALA A 150 17.00 0.14 4.61
CA ALA A 150 16.61 -0.87 5.57
C ALA A 150 17.84 -1.52 6.23
N ASN A 151 18.90 -1.80 5.47
CA ASN A 151 20.14 -2.39 5.98
C ASN A 151 20.91 -1.47 6.96
N LYS A 152 20.70 -0.14 6.88
CA LYS A 152 21.31 0.83 7.79
C LYS A 152 20.57 0.95 9.13
N LYS A 153 19.33 0.43 9.22
CA LYS A 153 18.50 0.50 10.44
C LYS A 153 18.62 -0.78 11.26
N LYS A 154 18.67 -0.62 12.59
CA LYS A 154 18.56 -1.72 13.55
C LYS A 154 17.10 -1.95 13.91
N TYR A 155 16.63 -3.20 13.88
CA TYR A 155 15.22 -3.53 14.11
C TYR A 155 15.03 -4.29 15.42
N GLN A 156 15.10 -3.57 16.55
CA GLN A 156 15.01 -4.15 17.90
C GLN A 156 13.78 -5.06 18.10
N PHE A 157 12.64 -4.74 17.50
CA PHE A 157 11.43 -5.57 17.58
C PHE A 157 11.54 -6.81 16.68
N TRP A 158 11.80 -6.63 15.39
CA TRP A 158 11.83 -7.72 14.41
C TRP A 158 12.97 -8.72 14.64
N GLU A 159 14.07 -8.30 15.26
CA GLU A 159 15.14 -9.21 15.69
C GLU A 159 14.69 -10.24 16.73
N THR A 160 13.59 -9.98 17.45
CA THR A 160 12.99 -10.91 18.43
C THR A 160 11.86 -11.75 17.86
N GLN A 161 11.48 -11.52 16.60
CA GLN A 161 10.35 -12.22 15.96
C GLN A 161 10.87 -13.37 15.10
N PRO A 162 10.05 -14.42 14.88
CA PRO A 162 10.37 -15.53 13.99
C PRO A 162 10.26 -15.10 12.53
N VAL A 163 11.17 -14.22 12.10
CA VAL A 163 11.29 -13.76 10.71
C VAL A 163 12.76 -13.84 10.28
N PRO A 164 13.06 -14.14 9.00
CA PRO A 164 14.44 -14.16 8.52
C PRO A 164 15.10 -12.79 8.67
N LYS A 165 16.37 -12.78 9.07
CA LYS A 165 17.14 -11.52 9.17
C LYS A 165 17.47 -10.99 7.78
N LEU A 166 17.61 -9.67 7.63
CA LEU A 166 17.98 -9.03 6.35
C LEU A 166 19.29 -9.57 5.77
N SER A 167 20.28 -9.83 6.63
CA SER A 167 21.61 -10.33 6.25
C SER A 167 21.66 -11.84 5.98
N GLU A 168 20.58 -12.57 6.27
CA GLU A 168 20.54 -14.01 6.11
C GLU A 168 20.33 -14.38 4.64
N LYS A 169 21.28 -15.12 4.07
CA LYS A 169 21.12 -15.75 2.76
C LYS A 169 20.26 -17.00 2.96
N ILE A 170 19.15 -17.06 2.24
CA ILE A 170 18.24 -18.20 2.27
C ILE A 170 18.62 -19.07 1.07
N ASP A 171 18.95 -20.34 1.32
CA ASP A 171 19.31 -21.27 0.25
C ASP A 171 18.12 -21.56 -0.69
N GLU A 172 18.40 -22.00 -1.91
CA GLU A 172 17.45 -22.10 -3.03
C GLU A 172 16.36 -23.20 -2.87
N ASN A 173 16.22 -23.86 -1.72
CA ASN A 173 15.21 -24.91 -1.51
C ASN A 173 14.54 -24.86 -0.13
N VAL A 174 14.76 -23.79 0.64
CA VAL A 174 14.14 -23.66 1.96
C VAL A 174 12.67 -23.28 1.78
N ASN A 175 11.78 -24.03 2.41
CA ASN A 175 10.34 -23.75 2.46
C ASN A 175 9.75 -24.39 3.72
N GLU A 176 10.04 -23.82 4.89
CA GLU A 176 9.72 -24.43 6.19
C GLU A 176 9.39 -23.40 7.27
N CYS A 177 8.75 -23.87 8.34
CA CYS A 177 8.48 -23.05 9.53
C CYS A 177 9.79 -22.71 10.25
N ILE A 178 9.89 -21.49 10.80
CA ILE A 178 11.07 -21.04 11.53
C ILE A 178 11.07 -21.61 12.96
N GLU A 179 9.97 -21.40 13.67
CA GLU A 179 9.65 -22.02 14.95
C GLU A 179 8.65 -23.14 14.74
N THR A 180 8.85 -24.25 15.46
CA THR A 180 7.86 -25.33 15.52
C THR A 180 6.60 -24.87 16.23
N ASP A 181 5.47 -25.43 15.80
CA ASP A 181 4.17 -25.17 16.39
C ASP A 181 4.23 -25.49 17.90
N LYS A 182 3.85 -24.52 18.74
CA LYS A 182 3.88 -24.65 20.20
C LYS A 182 2.63 -25.39 20.66
N LEU A 183 2.73 -26.17 21.74
CA LEU A 183 1.55 -26.82 22.31
C LEU A 183 0.60 -25.76 22.88
N PRO A 184 -0.73 -26.00 22.87
CA PRO A 184 -1.72 -25.06 23.40
C PRO A 184 -1.44 -24.62 24.85
N ASP A 185 -0.81 -25.49 25.64
CA ASP A 185 -0.44 -25.26 27.04
C ASP A 185 0.72 -24.26 27.20
N ASP A 186 1.59 -24.14 26.20
CA ASP A 186 2.71 -23.19 26.19
C ASP A 186 2.27 -21.78 25.71
N ILE A 187 1.02 -21.65 25.26
CA ILE A 187 0.48 -20.38 24.77
C ILE A 187 -0.09 -19.59 25.94
N ARG A 188 0.41 -18.36 26.08
CA ARG A 188 -0.08 -17.41 27.08
C ARG A 188 -1.59 -17.18 26.91
N GLN A 189 -2.36 -17.54 27.94
CA GLN A 189 -3.82 -17.35 27.96
C GLN A 189 -4.23 -15.92 28.30
N GLU A 190 -3.44 -15.23 29.12
CA GLU A 190 -3.71 -13.84 29.49
C GLU A 190 -3.21 -12.85 28.42
N SER A 191 -3.96 -11.78 28.20
CA SER A 191 -3.53 -10.69 27.32
C SER A 191 -2.22 -10.04 27.78
N TYR A 192 -1.49 -9.45 26.83
CA TYR A 192 -0.30 -8.68 27.16
C TYR A 192 -0.66 -7.42 27.95
N SER A 193 0.21 -7.04 28.88
CA SER A 193 0.04 -5.83 29.69
C SER A 193 0.13 -4.58 28.82
N LEU A 194 -0.87 -3.71 28.94
CA LEU A 194 -0.86 -2.37 28.36
C LEU A 194 -0.42 -1.35 29.43
N PRO A 195 0.15 -0.20 29.03
CA PRO A 195 0.43 0.89 29.95
C PRO A 195 -0.85 1.39 30.64
N ASP A 196 -0.69 1.97 31.83
CA ASP A 196 -1.79 2.51 32.61
C ASP A 196 -2.61 3.53 31.80
N GLY A 197 -3.94 3.34 31.81
CA GLY A 197 -4.88 4.18 31.06
C GLY A 197 -5.26 3.64 29.67
N PHE A 198 -4.77 2.47 29.27
CA PHE A 198 -5.25 1.74 28.09
C PHE A 198 -5.82 0.37 28.46
N HIS A 199 -6.78 -0.11 27.68
CA HIS A 199 -7.29 -1.47 27.78
C HIS A 199 -7.53 -2.08 26.39
N TRP A 200 -7.53 -3.41 26.35
CA TRP A 200 -7.87 -4.18 25.16
C TRP A 200 -9.37 -4.17 24.94
N ASP A 201 -9.77 -4.00 23.68
CA ASP A 201 -11.15 -4.17 23.25
C ASP A 201 -11.20 -5.10 22.03
N THR A 202 -12.22 -5.94 21.96
CA THR A 202 -12.45 -6.81 20.81
C THR A 202 -13.63 -6.23 20.05
N LEU A 203 -13.35 -5.69 18.86
CA LEU A 203 -14.31 -4.86 18.12
C LEU A 203 -15.35 -5.74 17.42
N ASP A 204 -16.62 -5.60 17.78
CA ASP A 204 -17.71 -6.26 17.05
C ASP A 204 -18.17 -5.39 15.87
N ILE A 205 -17.63 -5.71 14.70
CA ILE A 205 -17.89 -5.00 13.42
C ILE A 205 -19.36 -5.06 12.99
N ASN A 206 -20.16 -5.98 13.55
CA ASN A 206 -21.59 -6.04 13.29
C ASN A 206 -22.35 -4.87 13.94
N LYS A 207 -21.73 -4.17 14.91
CA LYS A 207 -22.31 -2.98 15.54
C LYS A 207 -21.94 -1.75 14.71
N PRO A 208 -22.92 -0.98 14.20
CA PRO A 208 -22.65 0.15 13.31
C PRO A 208 -21.85 1.27 14.00
N ASP A 209 -21.99 1.42 15.32
CA ASP A 209 -21.27 2.47 16.06
C ASP A 209 -19.77 2.15 16.17
N ILE A 210 -19.42 0.88 16.43
CA ILE A 210 -18.03 0.42 16.48
C ILE A 210 -17.38 0.52 15.10
N LEU A 211 -18.12 0.15 14.05
CA LEU A 211 -17.63 0.25 12.68
C LEU A 211 -17.36 1.70 12.27
N LYS A 212 -18.22 2.64 12.67
CA LYS A 212 -17.99 4.08 12.45
C LYS A 212 -16.75 4.57 13.20
N GLU A 213 -16.53 4.13 14.44
CA GLU A 213 -15.31 4.48 15.17
C GLU A 213 -14.04 3.96 14.48
N LEU A 214 -14.08 2.72 14.00
CA LEU A 214 -12.97 2.13 13.23
C LEU A 214 -12.73 2.91 11.93
N TYR A 215 -13.80 3.24 11.21
CA TYR A 215 -13.74 4.08 10.02
C TYR A 215 -13.06 5.43 10.31
N ILE A 216 -13.45 6.11 11.40
CA ILE A 216 -12.85 7.39 11.81
C ILE A 216 -11.37 7.21 12.14
N LEU A 217 -11.00 6.16 12.88
CA LEU A 217 -9.60 5.88 13.20
C LEU A 217 -8.77 5.71 11.92
N LEU A 218 -9.25 4.91 10.97
CA LEU A 218 -8.53 4.61 9.73
C LEU A 218 -8.45 5.86 8.82
N SER A 219 -9.56 6.54 8.59
CA SER A 219 -9.59 7.76 7.73
C SER A 219 -8.68 8.88 8.26
N GLU A 220 -8.54 9.02 9.57
CA GLU A 220 -7.70 10.06 10.18
C GLU A 220 -6.23 9.65 10.37
N ASN A 221 -5.96 8.37 10.64
CA ASN A 221 -4.66 7.91 11.16
C ASN A 221 -4.03 6.75 10.37
N TYR A 222 -4.64 6.27 9.29
CA TYR A 222 -4.06 5.21 8.47
C TYR A 222 -3.08 5.77 7.42
N VAL A 223 -2.74 4.95 6.42
CA VAL A 223 -1.76 5.21 5.37
C VAL A 223 -2.04 6.55 4.69
N GLU A 224 -1.02 7.41 4.69
CA GLU A 224 -0.95 8.67 3.97
C GLU A 224 0.10 8.50 2.87
N ASP A 225 -0.11 9.15 1.73
CA ASP A 225 0.96 9.34 0.76
C ASP A 225 2.07 10.21 1.35
N ASP A 226 3.26 10.15 0.74
CA ASP A 226 4.44 10.83 1.25
C ASP A 226 4.30 12.35 1.31
N ASP A 227 3.45 12.90 0.44
CA ASP A 227 3.13 14.31 0.36
C ASP A 227 1.91 14.71 1.22
N ASN A 228 1.29 13.77 1.94
CA ASN A 228 0.05 13.92 2.72
C ASN A 228 -1.13 14.54 1.94
N MET A 229 -1.18 14.38 0.61
CA MET A 229 -2.26 14.86 -0.24
C MET A 229 -3.45 13.90 -0.29
N PHE A 230 -3.22 12.60 -0.11
CA PHE A 230 -4.22 11.55 -0.26
C PHE A 230 -4.23 10.60 0.95
N ARG A 231 -5.44 10.30 1.44
CA ARG A 231 -5.68 9.28 2.46
C ARG A 231 -6.66 8.25 1.97
N PHE A 232 -6.43 6.97 2.26
CA PHE A 232 -7.42 5.94 1.95
C PHE A 232 -8.70 6.15 2.76
N ASP A 233 -9.83 6.11 2.06
CA ASP A 233 -11.16 6.28 2.61
C ASP A 233 -11.91 4.95 2.49
N TYR A 234 -11.58 4.00 3.36
CA TYR A 234 -12.23 2.69 3.39
C TYR A 234 -13.68 2.85 3.84
N SER A 235 -14.67 2.58 2.99
CA SER A 235 -16.06 2.67 3.42
C SER A 235 -16.38 1.65 4.53
N PRO A 236 -17.35 1.94 5.42
CA PRO A 236 -17.81 0.96 6.42
C PRO A 236 -18.18 -0.40 5.81
N GLU A 237 -18.81 -0.39 4.63
CA GLU A 237 -19.20 -1.61 3.92
C GLU A 237 -17.99 -2.36 3.36
N PHE A 238 -16.96 -1.65 2.91
CA PHE A 238 -15.69 -2.25 2.49
C PHE A 238 -14.98 -2.91 3.67
N LEU A 239 -14.94 -2.24 4.84
CA LEU A 239 -14.35 -2.82 6.05
C LEU A 239 -15.09 -4.09 6.49
N GLN A 240 -16.42 -4.12 6.42
CA GLN A 240 -17.19 -5.34 6.67
C GLN A 240 -16.83 -6.45 5.68
N TRP A 241 -16.72 -6.13 4.40
CA TRP A 241 -16.33 -7.08 3.37
C TRP A 241 -14.91 -7.64 3.59
N ALA A 242 -13.93 -6.79 3.88
CA ALA A 242 -12.55 -7.21 4.08
C ALA A 242 -12.32 -7.95 5.42
N LEU A 243 -13.01 -7.55 6.49
CA LEU A 243 -12.78 -8.07 7.84
C LEU A 243 -13.64 -9.29 8.21
N GLN A 244 -14.67 -9.60 7.42
CA GLN A 244 -15.58 -10.73 7.67
C GLN A 244 -15.65 -11.76 6.52
N PRO A 245 -14.53 -12.28 6.01
CA PRO A 245 -14.56 -13.41 5.09
C PRO A 245 -15.02 -14.70 5.79
N PRO A 246 -15.50 -15.72 5.06
CA PRO A 246 -15.90 -16.99 5.66
C PRO A 246 -14.82 -17.56 6.58
N GLY A 247 -15.18 -17.90 7.82
CA GLY A 247 -14.23 -18.38 8.83
C GLY A 247 -13.63 -17.29 9.72
N TRP A 248 -13.98 -16.02 9.52
CA TRP A 248 -13.53 -14.93 10.38
C TRP A 248 -13.85 -15.16 11.86
N VAL A 249 -12.97 -14.64 12.73
CA VAL A 249 -13.10 -14.78 14.18
C VAL A 249 -13.13 -13.40 14.83
N LYS A 250 -14.14 -13.14 15.67
CA LYS A 250 -14.28 -11.87 16.41
C LYS A 250 -13.02 -11.50 17.19
N ASP A 251 -12.40 -12.49 17.81
CA ASP A 251 -11.19 -12.32 18.65
C ASP A 251 -10.01 -11.73 17.87
N TRP A 252 -9.99 -11.86 16.54
CA TRP A 252 -8.92 -11.33 15.69
C TRP A 252 -9.10 -9.86 15.31
N HIS A 253 -10.18 -9.21 15.74
CA HIS A 253 -10.38 -7.77 15.60
C HIS A 253 -9.92 -7.05 16.88
N CYS A 254 -8.60 -6.87 16.98
CA CYS A 254 -7.96 -6.32 18.18
C CYS A 254 -7.94 -4.79 18.16
N GLY A 255 -8.67 -4.17 19.09
CA GLY A 255 -8.65 -2.74 19.36
C GLY A 255 -7.92 -2.39 20.65
N VAL A 256 -7.37 -1.18 20.72
CA VAL A 256 -6.87 -0.57 21.95
C VAL A 256 -7.64 0.72 22.21
N ARG A 257 -8.21 0.83 23.42
CA ARG A 257 -8.96 1.99 23.87
C ARG A 257 -8.28 2.69 25.03
N VAL A 258 -8.49 4.00 25.12
CA VAL A 258 -8.10 4.80 26.29
C VAL A 258 -9.19 4.66 27.35
N THR A 259 -8.82 4.28 28.57
CA THR A 259 -9.74 4.02 29.68
C THR A 259 -10.48 5.29 30.14
N LYS A 260 -9.84 6.47 30.05
CA LYS A 260 -10.44 7.74 30.51
C LYS A 260 -11.61 8.23 29.66
N ASN A 261 -11.54 8.06 28.34
CA ASN A 261 -12.52 8.63 27.40
C ASN A 261 -13.14 7.60 26.45
N GLY A 262 -12.76 6.32 26.54
CA GLY A 262 -13.25 5.25 25.68
C GLY A 262 -12.78 5.34 24.22
N LYS A 263 -11.92 6.30 23.86
CA LYS A 263 -11.54 6.54 22.46
C LYS A 263 -10.68 5.39 21.93
N LEU A 264 -11.01 4.91 20.73
CA LEU A 264 -10.21 3.92 19.99
C LEU A 264 -8.93 4.59 19.46
N VAL A 265 -7.78 4.00 19.76
CA VAL A 265 -6.46 4.58 19.44
C VAL A 265 -5.49 3.63 18.74
N GLY A 266 -5.86 2.35 18.63
CA GLY A 266 -5.10 1.36 17.87
C GLY A 266 -6.01 0.24 17.39
N PHE A 267 -5.69 -0.31 16.23
CA PHE A 267 -6.40 -1.43 15.64
C PHE A 267 -5.43 -2.33 14.87
N ILE A 268 -5.68 -3.63 14.90
CA ILE A 268 -5.06 -4.63 14.02
C ILE A 268 -6.08 -5.74 13.79
N SER A 269 -6.10 -6.29 12.58
CA SER A 269 -7.00 -7.38 12.22
C SER A 269 -6.27 -8.57 11.64
N ALA A 270 -6.85 -9.75 11.81
CA ALA A 270 -6.45 -10.95 11.10
C ALA A 270 -7.68 -11.64 10.48
N VAL A 271 -7.51 -12.21 9.30
CA VAL A 271 -8.52 -13.04 8.63
C VAL A 271 -7.91 -14.39 8.25
N PRO A 272 -8.67 -15.50 8.26
CA PRO A 272 -8.13 -16.79 7.88
C PRO A 272 -7.83 -16.82 6.38
N ALA A 273 -6.72 -17.44 6.00
CA ALA A 273 -6.36 -17.63 4.61
C ALA A 273 -5.60 -18.94 4.42
N HIS A 274 -6.05 -19.77 3.48
CA HIS A 274 -5.31 -20.94 3.06
C HIS A 274 -4.33 -20.53 1.95
N ILE A 275 -3.03 -20.55 2.23
CA ILE A 275 -2.02 -20.04 1.29
C ILE A 275 -1.12 -21.18 0.80
N LYS A 276 -0.92 -21.22 -0.51
CA LYS A 276 0.11 -22.00 -1.17
C LYS A 276 1.42 -21.21 -1.16
N VAL A 277 2.48 -21.82 -0.62
CA VAL A 277 3.86 -21.31 -0.69
C VAL A 277 4.73 -22.37 -1.36
N TYR A 278 5.14 -22.12 -2.60
CA TYR A 278 5.79 -23.06 -3.51
C TYR A 278 5.02 -24.39 -3.62
N LYS A 279 5.54 -25.46 -3.00
CA LYS A 279 4.95 -26.81 -3.03
C LYS A 279 4.14 -27.16 -1.77
N LYS A 280 4.11 -26.25 -0.77
CA LYS A 280 3.43 -26.49 0.51
C LYS A 280 2.13 -25.68 0.58
N PHE A 281 1.16 -26.27 1.24
CA PHE A 281 -0.15 -25.69 1.51
C PHE A 281 -0.27 -25.54 3.03
N LYS A 282 -0.61 -24.34 3.49
CA LYS A 282 -0.68 -24.07 4.93
C LYS A 282 -1.83 -23.12 5.22
N ASP A 283 -2.64 -23.50 6.21
CA ASP A 283 -3.60 -22.60 6.83
C ASP A 283 -2.82 -21.56 7.65
N MET A 284 -3.06 -20.30 7.35
CA MET A 284 -2.44 -19.17 8.03
C MET A 284 -3.43 -18.02 8.17
N VAL A 285 -2.98 -16.90 8.72
CA VAL A 285 -3.79 -15.69 8.79
C VAL A 285 -3.21 -14.59 7.90
N GLU A 286 -4.08 -13.82 7.27
CA GLU A 286 -3.71 -12.56 6.64
C GLU A 286 -3.88 -11.42 7.64
N ILE A 287 -2.81 -10.67 7.89
CA ILE A 287 -2.84 -9.50 8.78
C ILE A 287 -3.07 -8.25 7.95
N ASN A 288 -4.07 -7.47 8.34
CA ASN A 288 -4.39 -6.21 7.67
C ASN A 288 -4.83 -5.13 8.68
N PHE A 289 -4.92 -3.87 8.21
CA PHE A 289 -5.42 -2.71 8.94
C PHE A 289 -4.69 -2.39 10.26
N LEU A 290 -3.37 -2.62 10.32
CA LEU A 290 -2.56 -2.17 11.45
C LEU A 290 -2.52 -0.63 11.48
N CYS A 291 -3.26 -0.04 12.41
CA CYS A 291 -3.36 1.40 12.58
C CYS A 291 -3.07 1.79 14.03
N VAL A 292 -2.24 2.81 14.21
CA VAL A 292 -2.02 3.45 15.51
C VAL A 292 -2.22 4.94 15.33
N HIS A 293 -2.98 5.54 16.24
CA HIS A 293 -3.24 6.96 16.28
C HIS A 293 -1.92 7.75 16.25
N LYS A 294 -1.85 8.83 15.45
CA LYS A 294 -0.59 9.57 15.15
C LYS A 294 0.23 9.91 16.40
N LYS A 295 -0.45 10.43 17.43
CA LYS A 295 0.14 10.82 18.73
C LYS A 295 0.79 9.68 19.52
N LEU A 296 0.46 8.42 19.23
CA LEU A 296 0.95 7.24 19.96
C LEU A 296 1.97 6.41 19.17
N ARG A 297 2.27 6.78 17.92
CA ARG A 297 3.18 6.02 17.04
C ARG A 297 4.60 5.91 17.62
N SER A 298 5.09 6.93 18.32
CA SER A 298 6.40 6.92 18.98
C SER A 298 6.46 6.08 20.27
N LYS A 299 5.31 5.67 20.82
CA LYS A 299 5.22 4.97 22.12
C LYS A 299 5.28 3.44 22.02
N ARG A 300 5.76 2.89 20.90
CA ARG A 300 5.91 1.43 20.68
C ARG A 300 4.61 0.62 20.88
N VAL A 301 3.45 1.22 20.60
CA VAL A 301 2.14 0.54 20.70
C VAL A 301 1.98 -0.54 19.63
N ALA A 302 2.48 -0.30 18.40
CA ALA A 302 2.38 -1.27 17.30
C ALA A 302 3.03 -2.65 17.62
N PRO A 303 4.25 -2.74 18.18
CA PRO A 303 4.81 -3.99 18.70
C PRO A 303 3.90 -4.75 19.67
N VAL A 304 3.18 -4.04 20.55
CA VAL A 304 2.29 -4.66 21.55
C VAL A 304 1.02 -5.19 20.87
N LEU A 305 0.46 -4.44 19.91
CA LEU A 305 -0.64 -4.90 19.06
C LEU A 305 -0.28 -6.18 18.31
N ILE A 306 0.90 -6.21 17.68
CA ILE A 306 1.39 -7.38 16.93
C ILE A 306 1.50 -8.60 17.86
N ARG A 307 2.08 -8.45 19.05
CA ARG A 307 2.21 -9.55 20.01
C ARG A 307 0.85 -10.08 20.49
N GLU A 308 -0.11 -9.20 20.72
CA GLU A 308 -1.46 -9.62 21.15
C GLU A 308 -2.21 -10.33 20.02
N ILE A 309 -2.18 -9.84 18.77
CA ILE A 309 -2.83 -10.58 17.67
C ILE A 309 -2.14 -11.94 17.43
N THR A 310 -0.80 -12.00 17.49
CA THR A 310 -0.06 -13.27 17.39
C THR A 310 -0.51 -14.26 18.48
N ARG A 311 -0.69 -13.80 19.72
CA ARG A 311 -1.20 -14.63 20.82
C ARG A 311 -2.60 -15.18 20.53
N ARG A 312 -3.53 -14.32 20.07
CA ARG A 312 -4.92 -14.72 19.75
C ARG A 312 -5.02 -15.65 18.55
N VAL A 313 -4.09 -15.53 17.61
CA VAL A 313 -3.97 -16.42 16.45
C VAL A 313 -3.40 -17.77 16.87
N HIS A 314 -2.33 -17.78 17.69
CA HIS A 314 -1.76 -19.00 18.25
C HIS A 314 -2.77 -19.79 19.10
N GLN A 315 -3.63 -19.11 19.86
CA GLN A 315 -4.73 -19.77 20.62
C GLN A 315 -5.71 -20.56 19.75
N ARG A 316 -5.68 -20.39 18.43
CA ARG A 316 -6.49 -21.12 17.45
C ARG A 316 -5.64 -22.10 16.61
N ASP A 317 -4.46 -22.47 17.10
CA ASP A 317 -3.52 -23.40 16.48
C ASP A 317 -2.98 -22.97 15.10
N LEU A 318 -2.99 -21.66 14.83
CA LEU A 318 -2.37 -21.07 13.64
C LEU A 318 -1.08 -20.36 14.06
N PHE A 319 0.03 -20.64 13.38
CA PHE A 319 1.35 -20.13 13.77
C PHE A 319 2.05 -19.32 12.67
N GLN A 320 1.42 -19.20 11.50
CA GLN A 320 1.94 -18.48 10.35
C GLN A 320 1.00 -17.35 9.96
N ALA A 321 1.57 -16.31 9.36
CA ALA A 321 0.78 -15.20 8.83
C ALA A 321 1.39 -14.64 7.54
N VAL A 322 0.56 -14.00 6.72
CA VAL A 322 0.98 -13.23 5.55
C VAL A 322 0.55 -11.77 5.73
N TYR A 323 1.40 -10.84 5.32
CA TYR A 323 1.10 -9.42 5.36
C TYR A 323 1.89 -8.65 4.31
N THR A 324 1.40 -7.46 3.99
CA THR A 324 2.09 -6.53 3.10
C THR A 324 2.43 -5.23 3.80
N ALA A 325 3.46 -4.54 3.32
CA ALA A 325 3.77 -3.19 3.77
C ALA A 325 4.36 -2.35 2.63
N GLY A 326 4.06 -1.05 2.63
CA GLY A 326 4.72 -0.09 1.74
C GLY A 326 6.16 0.27 2.15
N VAL A 327 6.60 -0.26 3.29
CA VAL A 327 7.90 0.00 3.91
C VAL A 327 8.68 -1.30 4.01
N VAL A 328 10.00 -1.21 3.93
CA VAL A 328 10.88 -2.39 3.94
C VAL A 328 11.17 -2.82 5.37
N LEU A 329 10.67 -4.00 5.72
CA LEU A 329 10.94 -4.71 6.98
C LEU A 329 11.84 -5.94 6.74
N PRO A 330 12.53 -6.48 7.76
CA PRO A 330 13.24 -7.76 7.68
C PRO A 330 12.27 -8.95 7.59
N LYS A 331 12.33 -9.87 6.61
CA LYS A 331 12.90 -9.77 5.25
C LYS A 331 11.75 -9.99 4.26
N PRO A 332 11.60 -9.15 3.20
CA PRO A 332 10.52 -9.34 2.24
C PRO A 332 10.78 -10.59 1.40
N ILE A 333 9.72 -11.33 1.10
CA ILE A 333 9.78 -12.49 0.20
C ILE A 333 9.61 -12.09 -1.26
N ALA A 334 8.87 -11.01 -1.52
CA ALA A 334 8.68 -10.45 -2.85
C ALA A 334 8.43 -8.94 -2.75
N CYS A 335 8.75 -8.23 -3.83
CA CYS A 335 8.48 -6.80 -3.99
C CYS A 335 7.69 -6.60 -5.27
N SER A 336 6.63 -5.81 -5.19
CA SER A 336 5.79 -5.43 -6.32
C SER A 336 5.70 -3.91 -6.38
N ARG A 337 5.49 -3.36 -7.57
CA ARG A 337 5.37 -1.93 -7.79
C ARG A 337 3.97 -1.57 -8.23
N TYR A 338 3.47 -0.45 -7.72
CA TYR A 338 2.18 0.09 -8.16
C TYR A 338 2.31 0.72 -9.55
N TRP A 339 1.25 0.55 -10.34
CA TRP A 339 1.04 1.14 -11.64
C TRP A 339 -0.33 1.80 -11.67
N HIS A 340 -0.40 2.95 -12.33
CA HIS A 340 -1.60 3.79 -12.36
C HIS A 340 -2.00 4.10 -13.80
N ARG A 341 -3.27 3.87 -14.12
CA ARG A 341 -3.86 4.23 -15.40
C ARG A 341 -4.88 5.36 -15.22
N SER A 342 -4.58 6.52 -15.78
CA SER A 342 -5.43 7.71 -15.68
C SER A 342 -6.73 7.56 -16.49
N LEU A 343 -7.88 7.38 -15.83
CA LEU A 343 -9.19 7.34 -16.49
C LEU A 343 -9.78 8.74 -16.65
N ASN A 344 -9.54 9.62 -15.67
CA ASN A 344 -9.91 11.02 -15.67
C ASN A 344 -8.69 11.95 -15.49
N PRO A 345 -7.86 12.12 -16.54
CA PRO A 345 -6.61 12.90 -16.42
C PRO A 345 -6.82 14.35 -15.99
N ARG A 346 -7.98 14.94 -16.30
CA ARG A 346 -8.29 16.32 -15.91
C ARG A 346 -8.33 16.47 -14.39
N LYS A 347 -9.13 15.63 -13.73
CA LYS A 347 -9.25 15.64 -12.27
C LYS A 347 -7.93 15.28 -11.60
N LEU A 348 -7.24 14.25 -12.10
CA LEU A 348 -5.96 13.79 -11.54
C LEU A 348 -4.87 14.87 -11.56
N ILE A 349 -4.82 15.69 -12.61
CA ILE A 349 -3.86 16.80 -12.70
C ILE A 349 -4.29 17.97 -11.81
N GLU A 350 -5.58 18.29 -11.74
CA GLU A 350 -6.12 19.33 -10.86
C GLU A 350 -5.81 19.05 -9.37
N VAL A 351 -5.97 17.79 -8.94
CA VAL A 351 -5.65 17.37 -7.55
C VAL A 351 -4.18 17.03 -7.32
N ARG A 352 -3.30 17.23 -8.31
CA ARG A 352 -1.86 16.92 -8.28
C ARG A 352 -1.51 15.43 -8.04
N PHE A 353 -2.45 14.52 -8.26
CA PHE A 353 -2.15 13.08 -8.29
C PHE A 353 -1.22 12.72 -9.46
N SER A 354 -1.32 13.46 -10.57
CA SER A 354 -0.42 13.31 -11.71
C SER A 354 0.05 14.66 -12.21
N HIS A 355 1.26 14.70 -12.74
CA HIS A 355 1.82 15.91 -13.34
C HIS A 355 1.74 15.87 -14.86
N LEU A 356 1.60 17.05 -15.47
CA LEU A 356 1.70 17.20 -16.90
C LEU A 356 3.18 17.08 -17.32
N GLY A 357 3.50 16.12 -18.17
CA GLY A 357 4.86 15.95 -18.68
C GLY A 357 5.33 17.18 -19.47
N ARG A 358 6.65 17.42 -19.53
CA ARG A 358 7.28 18.61 -20.13
C ARG A 358 6.82 18.94 -21.56
N ASN A 359 6.34 17.96 -22.33
CA ASN A 359 5.89 18.11 -23.73
C ASN A 359 4.41 17.72 -23.97
N MET A 360 3.60 17.67 -22.91
CA MET A 360 2.18 17.30 -22.98
C MET A 360 1.31 18.52 -22.67
N THR A 361 0.22 18.70 -23.40
CA THR A 361 -0.85 19.65 -23.06
C THR A 361 -2.03 18.89 -22.47
N MET A 362 -2.91 19.55 -21.71
CA MET A 362 -4.11 18.90 -21.15
C MET A 362 -4.96 18.19 -22.22
N GLN A 363 -5.16 18.82 -23.38
CA GLN A 363 -5.89 18.22 -24.50
C GLN A 363 -5.18 16.99 -25.08
N ARG A 364 -3.84 17.04 -25.20
CA ARG A 364 -3.04 15.91 -25.68
C ARG A 364 -3.11 14.74 -24.69
N THR A 365 -3.03 15.00 -23.39
CA THR A 365 -3.17 13.98 -22.34
C THR A 365 -4.55 13.34 -22.34
N LEU A 366 -5.62 14.14 -22.47
CA LEU A 366 -6.99 13.63 -22.61
C LEU A 366 -7.15 12.74 -23.85
N LYS A 367 -6.60 13.14 -25.00
CA LYS A 367 -6.61 12.33 -26.22
C LYS A 367 -5.77 11.06 -26.08
N PHE A 368 -4.62 11.15 -25.41
CA PHE A 368 -3.71 10.02 -25.20
C PHE A 368 -4.35 8.93 -24.35
N TYR A 369 -5.06 9.31 -23.29
CA TYR A 369 -5.72 8.37 -22.37
C TYR A 369 -7.16 8.02 -22.72
N LYS A 370 -7.70 8.58 -23.82
CA LYS A 370 -9.06 8.30 -24.27
C LYS A 370 -9.28 6.80 -24.47
N LEU A 371 -10.33 6.29 -23.83
CA LEU A 371 -10.82 4.92 -24.00
C LEU A 371 -12.13 4.94 -24.82
N PRO A 372 -12.47 3.83 -25.49
CA PRO A 372 -13.79 3.62 -26.08
C PRO A 372 -14.92 3.80 -25.07
N ASP A 373 -16.15 3.87 -25.57
CA ASP A 373 -17.36 4.02 -24.73
C ASP A 373 -18.05 2.67 -24.46
N GLN A 374 -17.80 1.66 -25.30
CA GLN A 374 -18.32 0.29 -25.16
C GLN A 374 -17.18 -0.72 -25.12
N THR A 375 -17.45 -1.86 -24.48
CA THR A 375 -16.56 -3.01 -24.46
C THR A 375 -16.47 -3.65 -25.85
N LYS A 376 -15.33 -4.27 -26.15
CA LYS A 376 -15.07 -4.92 -27.43
C LYS A 376 -15.35 -6.41 -27.39
N THR A 377 -15.13 -7.05 -26.25
CA THR A 377 -15.20 -8.50 -26.12
C THR A 377 -16.66 -8.96 -26.11
N PRO A 378 -17.07 -9.83 -27.05
CA PRO A 378 -18.43 -10.37 -27.06
C PRO A 378 -18.65 -11.25 -25.82
N GLY A 379 -19.82 -11.14 -25.21
CA GLY A 379 -20.15 -11.92 -24.01
C GLY A 379 -19.54 -11.40 -22.71
N PHE A 380 -18.88 -10.24 -22.71
CA PHE A 380 -18.41 -9.56 -21.50
C PHE A 380 -19.61 -9.03 -20.68
N ARG A 381 -19.84 -9.59 -19.49
CA ARG A 381 -20.96 -9.24 -18.61
C ARG A 381 -20.61 -9.40 -17.13
N ASP A 382 -21.46 -8.86 -16.25
CA ASP A 382 -21.32 -9.03 -14.80
C ASP A 382 -21.34 -10.51 -14.38
N LEU A 383 -20.53 -10.85 -13.38
CA LEU A 383 -20.55 -12.16 -12.73
C LEU A 383 -21.88 -12.37 -12.00
N ARG A 384 -22.56 -13.48 -12.29
CA ARG A 384 -23.79 -13.87 -11.61
C ARG A 384 -23.55 -15.04 -10.66
N ILE A 385 -24.53 -15.33 -9.80
CA ILE A 385 -24.45 -16.44 -8.85
C ILE A 385 -24.35 -17.80 -9.56
N GLU A 386 -25.00 -17.96 -10.72
CA GLU A 386 -24.95 -19.17 -11.55
C GLU A 386 -23.56 -19.46 -12.13
N ASP A 387 -22.75 -18.40 -12.32
CA ASP A 387 -21.43 -18.47 -12.93
C ASP A 387 -20.32 -18.85 -11.94
N VAL A 388 -20.62 -18.77 -10.64
CA VAL A 388 -19.65 -18.88 -9.54
C VAL A 388 -18.80 -20.13 -9.64
N GLU A 389 -19.41 -21.29 -9.86
CA GLU A 389 -18.68 -22.56 -9.90
C GLU A 389 -17.67 -22.58 -11.06
N ASN A 390 -18.09 -22.18 -12.24
CA ASN A 390 -17.22 -22.16 -13.42
C ASN A 390 -16.10 -21.11 -13.28
N ALA A 391 -16.41 -19.92 -12.77
CA ALA A 391 -15.44 -18.87 -12.53
C ALA A 391 -14.44 -19.25 -11.41
N TYR A 392 -14.92 -19.92 -10.37
CA TYR A 392 -14.10 -20.45 -9.28
C TYR A 392 -13.04 -21.43 -9.79
N GLN A 393 -13.44 -22.43 -10.58
CA GLN A 393 -12.52 -23.40 -11.17
C GLN A 393 -11.49 -22.74 -12.08
N LEU A 394 -11.90 -21.72 -12.84
CA LEU A 394 -11.03 -20.95 -13.73
C LEU A 394 -9.95 -20.19 -12.95
N VAL A 395 -10.35 -19.45 -11.90
CA VAL A 395 -9.45 -18.69 -11.04
C VAL A 395 -8.52 -19.61 -10.26
N LEU A 396 -9.04 -20.70 -9.68
CA LEU A 396 -8.23 -21.69 -8.95
C LEU A 396 -7.12 -22.27 -9.85
N LYS A 397 -7.47 -22.70 -11.08
CA LYS A 397 -6.50 -23.23 -12.05
C LYS A 397 -5.44 -22.20 -12.44
N TYR A 398 -5.82 -20.93 -12.54
CA TYR A 398 -4.87 -19.84 -12.80
C TYR A 398 -3.93 -19.61 -11.62
N LEU A 399 -4.47 -19.53 -10.41
CA LEU A 399 -3.71 -19.30 -9.18
C LEU A 399 -2.71 -20.42 -8.85
N HIS A 400 -3.04 -21.66 -9.21
CA HIS A 400 -2.12 -22.79 -9.03
C HIS A 400 -0.78 -22.65 -9.79
N LYS A 401 -0.70 -21.78 -10.81
CA LYS A 401 0.54 -21.53 -11.57
C LYS A 401 1.57 -20.71 -10.80
N PHE A 402 1.15 -19.95 -9.79
CA PHE A 402 2.01 -19.06 -9.01
C PHE A 402 2.58 -19.77 -7.79
N ASP A 403 3.72 -19.27 -7.31
CA ASP A 403 4.41 -19.85 -6.15
C ASP A 403 3.80 -19.38 -4.83
N LEU A 404 3.35 -18.12 -4.76
CA LEU A 404 2.57 -17.61 -3.63
C LEU A 404 1.15 -17.27 -4.07
N ALA A 405 0.15 -18.04 -3.63
CA ALA A 405 -1.23 -17.77 -3.98
C ALA A 405 -2.21 -18.25 -2.91
N PRO A 406 -3.36 -17.57 -2.73
CA PRO A 406 -4.43 -18.08 -1.89
C PRO A 406 -5.16 -19.22 -2.59
N ILE A 407 -5.66 -20.16 -1.79
CA ILE A 407 -6.58 -21.21 -2.22
C ILE A 407 -7.93 -20.88 -1.66
N PHE A 408 -8.80 -20.39 -2.52
CA PHE A 408 -10.17 -20.11 -2.14
C PHE A 408 -10.98 -21.40 -2.08
N SER A 409 -11.88 -21.49 -1.11
CA SER A 409 -13.08 -22.31 -1.16
C SER A 409 -14.15 -21.62 -2.00
N GLU A 410 -15.16 -22.36 -2.46
CA GLU A 410 -16.31 -21.79 -3.18
C GLU A 410 -17.00 -20.69 -2.37
N LYS A 411 -17.09 -20.86 -1.03
CA LYS A 411 -17.68 -19.85 -0.13
C LYS A 411 -16.86 -18.57 -0.08
N GLU A 412 -15.54 -18.67 0.01
CA GLU A 412 -14.65 -17.51 -0.02
C GLU A 412 -14.70 -16.83 -1.39
N PHE A 413 -14.69 -17.61 -2.47
CA PHE A 413 -14.82 -17.08 -3.82
C PHE A 413 -16.10 -16.25 -3.97
N ARG A 414 -17.24 -16.74 -3.49
CA ARG A 414 -18.51 -16.00 -3.49
C ARG A 414 -18.43 -14.71 -2.67
N HIS A 415 -17.76 -14.73 -1.53
CA HIS A 415 -17.63 -13.55 -0.69
C HIS A 415 -16.76 -12.47 -1.34
N TRP A 416 -15.62 -12.87 -1.92
CA TRP A 416 -14.62 -11.96 -2.49
C TRP A 416 -14.98 -11.45 -3.89
N PHE A 417 -15.60 -12.27 -4.74
CA PHE A 417 -15.77 -11.95 -6.16
C PHE A 417 -17.19 -11.60 -6.58
N LEU A 418 -18.22 -11.92 -5.80
CA LEU A 418 -19.59 -11.57 -6.19
C LEU A 418 -19.74 -10.04 -6.20
N PRO A 419 -20.21 -9.42 -7.31
CA PRO A 419 -20.29 -7.98 -7.42
C PRO A 419 -21.12 -7.33 -6.30
N ARG A 420 -20.53 -6.35 -5.62
CA ARG A 420 -21.16 -5.53 -4.58
C ARG A 420 -20.97 -4.07 -4.96
N PRO A 421 -22.05 -3.32 -5.25
CA PRO A 421 -21.95 -1.94 -5.71
C PRO A 421 -21.08 -1.08 -4.80
N GLY A 422 -20.00 -0.52 -5.36
CA GLY A 422 -19.08 0.36 -4.64
C GLY A 422 -18.05 -0.34 -3.74
N ILE A 423 -17.94 -1.68 -3.82
CA ILE A 423 -16.93 -2.46 -3.09
C ILE A 423 -16.10 -3.27 -4.07
N VAL A 424 -16.73 -4.22 -4.78
CA VAL A 424 -16.04 -5.10 -5.73
C VAL A 424 -16.91 -5.31 -6.96
N ASP A 425 -16.28 -5.24 -8.12
CA ASP A 425 -16.92 -5.43 -9.41
C ASP A 425 -16.19 -6.55 -10.14
N SER A 426 -16.94 -7.56 -10.58
CA SER A 426 -16.40 -8.73 -11.25
C SER A 426 -17.18 -9.06 -12.51
N TYR A 427 -16.46 -9.42 -13.55
CA TYR A 427 -16.95 -9.64 -14.90
C TYR A 427 -16.45 -10.98 -15.43
N VAL A 428 -17.27 -11.58 -16.28
CA VAL A 428 -16.98 -12.82 -16.99
C VAL A 428 -17.15 -12.62 -18.48
N VAL A 429 -16.40 -13.39 -19.26
CA VAL A 429 -16.63 -13.53 -20.71
C VAL A 429 -17.27 -14.88 -20.94
N GLU A 430 -18.48 -14.85 -21.48
CA GLU A 430 -19.23 -16.05 -21.87
C GLU A 430 -19.11 -16.28 -23.38
N ASN A 431 -18.57 -17.44 -23.76
CA ASN A 431 -18.51 -17.89 -25.14
C ASN A 431 -19.17 -19.28 -25.25
N ASP A 432 -20.16 -19.42 -26.13
CA ASP A 432 -20.93 -20.67 -26.34
C ASP A 432 -21.47 -21.30 -25.03
N GLY A 433 -21.95 -20.47 -24.10
CA GLY A 433 -22.51 -20.93 -22.81
C GLY A 433 -21.46 -21.37 -21.78
N LYS A 434 -20.18 -21.10 -22.02
CA LYS A 434 -19.08 -21.40 -21.10
C LYS A 434 -18.31 -20.13 -20.75
N ILE A 435 -17.88 -20.04 -19.50
CA ILE A 435 -17.04 -18.94 -19.01
C ILE A 435 -15.60 -19.23 -19.40
N THR A 436 -15.00 -18.31 -20.15
CA THR A 436 -13.64 -18.45 -20.67
C THR A 436 -12.65 -17.56 -19.93
N ASP A 437 -13.07 -16.35 -19.59
CA ASP A 437 -12.21 -15.33 -19.01
C ASP A 437 -12.91 -14.64 -17.82
N PHE A 438 -12.13 -14.11 -16.90
CA PHE A 438 -12.60 -13.49 -15.66
C PHE A 438 -11.80 -12.21 -15.35
N VAL A 439 -12.47 -11.17 -14.86
CA VAL A 439 -11.85 -9.90 -14.45
C VAL A 439 -12.50 -9.43 -13.16
N SER A 440 -11.70 -8.90 -12.24
CA SER A 440 -12.21 -8.31 -11.02
C SER A 440 -11.38 -7.12 -10.56
N PHE A 441 -12.04 -6.10 -10.03
CA PHE A 441 -11.40 -4.97 -9.38
C PHE A 441 -12.26 -4.48 -8.21
N TYR A 442 -11.62 -3.93 -7.19
CA TYR A 442 -12.32 -3.34 -6.04
C TYR A 442 -12.22 -1.82 -6.04
N THR A 443 -13.20 -1.19 -5.39
CA THR A 443 -13.28 0.26 -5.23
C THR A 443 -12.62 0.66 -3.93
N LEU A 444 -11.61 1.52 -4.02
CA LEU A 444 -11.03 2.16 -2.84
C LEU A 444 -10.91 3.66 -3.12
N PRO A 445 -11.82 4.49 -2.57
CA PRO A 445 -11.70 5.92 -2.73
C PRO A 445 -10.60 6.47 -1.81
N SER A 446 -10.02 7.59 -2.23
CA SER A 446 -9.09 8.38 -1.42
C SER A 446 -9.66 9.76 -1.15
N THR A 447 -9.55 10.23 0.09
CA THR A 447 -9.86 11.62 0.44
C THR A 447 -8.74 12.52 -0.07
N VAL A 448 -9.12 13.59 -0.78
CA VAL A 448 -8.19 14.62 -1.28
C VAL A 448 -8.12 15.73 -0.24
N MET A 449 -6.95 15.89 0.36
CA MET A 449 -6.73 16.88 1.40
C MET A 449 -6.53 18.28 0.78
N HIS A 450 -7.06 19.32 1.44
CA HIS A 450 -6.79 20.73 1.13
C HIS A 450 -7.20 21.23 -0.28
N HIS A 451 -8.05 20.50 -1.01
CA HIS A 451 -8.51 20.94 -2.33
C HIS A 451 -9.93 21.53 -2.28
N PRO A 452 -10.19 22.70 -2.91
CA PRO A 452 -11.45 23.44 -2.74
C PRO A 452 -12.66 22.82 -3.47
N VAL A 453 -12.43 22.07 -4.56
CA VAL A 453 -13.50 21.53 -5.43
C VAL A 453 -13.64 20.02 -5.28
N HIS A 454 -12.58 19.27 -5.59
CA HIS A 454 -12.55 17.80 -5.45
C HIS A 454 -12.26 17.39 -4.01
N LYS A 455 -13.17 16.64 -3.39
CA LYS A 455 -13.00 16.10 -2.03
C LYS A 455 -12.56 14.63 -2.01
N THR A 456 -12.95 13.88 -3.02
CA THR A 456 -12.69 12.44 -3.11
C THR A 456 -12.15 12.09 -4.49
N LEU A 457 -11.24 11.13 -4.52
CA LEU A 457 -10.68 10.50 -5.71
C LEU A 457 -11.16 9.05 -5.75
N LYS A 458 -11.91 8.67 -6.78
CA LYS A 458 -12.43 7.30 -6.88
C LYS A 458 -11.43 6.43 -7.64
N ALA A 459 -10.73 5.54 -6.94
CA ALA A 459 -9.76 4.63 -7.55
C ALA A 459 -10.31 3.20 -7.61
N ALA A 460 -10.08 2.54 -8.74
CA ALA A 460 -10.29 1.10 -8.91
C ALA A 460 -8.94 0.41 -8.71
N TYR A 461 -8.91 -0.71 -7.99
CA TYR A 461 -7.73 -1.53 -7.80
C TYR A 461 -7.95 -2.89 -8.44
N SER A 462 -7.08 -3.25 -9.38
CA SER A 462 -7.08 -4.57 -10.01
C SER A 462 -6.97 -5.65 -8.93
N PHE A 463 -7.90 -6.60 -8.95
CA PHE A 463 -7.92 -7.72 -8.03
C PHE A 463 -7.37 -8.97 -8.75
N TYR A 464 -8.23 -9.90 -9.14
CA TYR A 464 -7.84 -11.09 -9.89
C TYR A 464 -8.40 -11.07 -11.31
N ASN A 465 -7.53 -11.33 -12.29
CA ASN A 465 -7.87 -11.40 -13.70
C ASN A 465 -7.34 -12.70 -14.29
N VAL A 466 -8.11 -13.32 -15.18
CA VAL A 466 -7.76 -14.57 -15.86
C VAL A 466 -8.14 -14.46 -17.33
N SER A 467 -7.15 -14.56 -18.20
CA SER A 467 -7.31 -14.65 -19.64
C SER A 467 -6.92 -16.05 -20.12
N THR A 468 -7.79 -16.68 -20.92
CA THR A 468 -7.56 -17.96 -21.58
C THR A 468 -7.83 -17.90 -23.09
N GLN A 469 -8.97 -17.34 -23.52
CA GLN A 469 -9.33 -17.21 -24.93
C GLN A 469 -9.19 -15.77 -25.42
N THR A 470 -9.65 -14.82 -24.61
CA THR A 470 -9.58 -13.41 -24.95
C THR A 470 -8.18 -12.88 -24.69
N PRO A 471 -7.51 -12.20 -25.64
CA PRO A 471 -6.19 -11.61 -25.41
C PRO A 471 -6.20 -10.66 -24.19
N TRP A 472 -5.15 -10.72 -23.37
CA TRP A 472 -5.00 -9.87 -22.17
C TRP A 472 -5.28 -8.38 -22.40
N LEU A 473 -4.83 -7.86 -23.55
CA LEU A 473 -5.01 -6.45 -23.89
C LEU A 473 -6.47 -6.07 -24.09
N ASP A 474 -7.25 -6.91 -24.76
CA ASP A 474 -8.66 -6.63 -25.02
C ASP A 474 -9.47 -6.78 -23.74
N LEU A 475 -9.21 -7.84 -22.98
CA LEU A 475 -9.87 -8.11 -21.70
C LEU A 475 -9.65 -6.98 -20.69
N MET A 476 -8.41 -6.56 -20.50
CA MET A 476 -8.09 -5.46 -19.56
C MET A 476 -8.48 -4.09 -20.11
N GLN A 477 -8.50 -3.91 -21.43
CA GLN A 477 -9.05 -2.69 -22.02
C GLN A 477 -10.55 -2.56 -21.71
N ASP A 478 -11.31 -3.65 -21.77
CA ASP A 478 -12.73 -3.66 -21.43
C ASP A 478 -12.95 -3.36 -19.93
N ALA A 479 -12.11 -3.91 -19.06
CA ALA A 479 -12.11 -3.56 -17.63
C ALA A 479 -11.94 -2.05 -17.41
N LEU A 480 -10.99 -1.41 -18.12
CA LEU A 480 -10.76 0.03 -18.05
C LEU A 480 -11.95 0.84 -18.61
N VAL A 481 -12.61 0.37 -19.67
CA VAL A 481 -13.80 1.01 -20.24
C VAL A 481 -14.94 0.99 -19.23
N VAL A 482 -15.19 -0.16 -18.59
CA VAL A 482 -16.25 -0.27 -17.58
C VAL A 482 -15.94 0.57 -16.35
N ALA A 483 -14.71 0.55 -15.85
CA ALA A 483 -14.29 1.44 -14.76
C ALA A 483 -14.47 2.94 -15.13
N LYS A 484 -14.10 3.35 -16.35
CA LYS A 484 -14.36 4.72 -16.81
C LYS A 484 -15.86 5.04 -16.81
N ASN A 485 -16.70 4.14 -17.31
CA ASN A 485 -18.15 4.32 -17.38
C ASN A 485 -18.81 4.36 -16.00
N MET A 486 -18.23 3.69 -15.01
CA MET A 486 -18.62 3.74 -13.59
C MET A 486 -18.09 4.98 -12.84
N GLY A 487 -17.43 5.90 -13.55
CA GLY A 487 -16.94 7.17 -13.02
C GLY A 487 -15.69 7.04 -12.14
N PHE A 488 -14.87 6.01 -12.34
CA PHE A 488 -13.56 5.96 -11.69
C PHE A 488 -12.58 6.97 -12.31
N ASP A 489 -11.72 7.55 -11.48
CA ASP A 489 -10.76 8.55 -11.88
C ASP A 489 -9.41 7.94 -12.29
N VAL A 490 -9.02 6.84 -11.62
CA VAL A 490 -7.77 6.11 -11.85
C VAL A 490 -7.99 4.61 -11.66
N PHE A 491 -7.27 3.80 -12.42
CA PHE A 491 -7.22 2.36 -12.27
C PHE A 491 -5.80 1.93 -11.86
N ASN A 492 -5.69 1.33 -10.69
CA ASN A 492 -4.45 0.91 -10.07
C ASN A 492 -4.24 -0.58 -10.26
N ALA A 493 -3.00 -0.99 -10.50
CA ALA A 493 -2.63 -2.39 -10.59
C ALA A 493 -1.22 -2.58 -10.03
N LEU A 494 -0.96 -3.74 -9.44
CA LEU A 494 0.40 -4.17 -9.11
C LEU A 494 0.97 -4.97 -10.28
N ASP A 495 2.30 -4.98 -10.43
CA ASP A 495 3.00 -5.79 -11.43
C ASP A 495 3.13 -7.29 -11.06
N LEU A 496 2.08 -7.80 -10.41
CA LEU A 496 1.90 -9.19 -10.00
C LEU A 496 1.44 -10.07 -11.16
N MET A 497 1.56 -11.38 -10.98
CA MET A 497 1.02 -12.39 -11.90
C MET A 497 1.46 -12.10 -13.36
N ASN A 498 0.52 -12.09 -14.30
CA ASN A 498 0.76 -11.75 -15.71
C ASN A 498 0.48 -10.28 -16.04
N ASN A 499 0.36 -9.39 -15.05
CA ASN A 499 -0.11 -8.02 -15.31
C ASN A 499 0.83 -7.23 -16.24
N ARG A 500 2.14 -7.51 -16.20
CA ARG A 500 3.15 -6.88 -17.07
C ARG A 500 2.83 -7.03 -18.57
N GLU A 501 2.07 -8.04 -18.97
CA GLU A 501 1.68 -8.25 -20.37
C GLU A 501 0.83 -7.11 -20.96
N PHE A 502 0.07 -6.41 -20.11
CA PHE A 502 -0.83 -5.33 -20.52
C PHE A 502 -0.47 -3.95 -19.98
N LEU A 503 0.27 -3.82 -18.88
CA LEU A 503 0.51 -2.54 -18.19
C LEU A 503 1.04 -1.45 -19.13
N GLU A 504 2.20 -1.67 -19.77
CA GLU A 504 2.81 -0.66 -20.65
C GLU A 504 1.95 -0.39 -21.89
N LYS A 505 1.42 -1.44 -22.52
CA LYS A 505 0.64 -1.36 -23.76
C LYS A 505 -0.70 -0.62 -23.54
N LEU A 506 -1.31 -0.79 -22.38
CA LEU A 506 -2.52 -0.08 -21.98
C LEU A 506 -2.23 1.28 -21.33
N LYS A 507 -0.98 1.76 -21.37
CA LYS A 507 -0.56 3.10 -20.90
C LYS A 507 -0.70 3.28 -19.39
N PHE A 508 -0.45 2.24 -18.61
CA PHE A 508 -0.22 2.41 -17.19
C PHE A 508 1.12 3.12 -16.99
N GLY A 509 1.13 4.14 -16.13
CA GLY A 509 2.34 4.79 -15.66
C GLY A 509 2.83 4.13 -14.38
N ILE A 510 4.14 4.07 -14.20
CA ILE A 510 4.71 3.47 -12.99
C ILE A 510 4.54 4.43 -11.82
N GLY A 511 3.98 3.93 -10.72
CA GLY A 511 3.86 4.64 -9.44
C GLY A 511 5.20 4.73 -8.69
N ASP A 512 5.18 5.52 -7.63
CA ASP A 512 6.25 5.69 -6.64
C ASP A 512 6.18 4.65 -5.51
N GLY A 513 5.00 4.10 -5.25
CA GLY A 513 4.78 3.07 -4.23
C GLY A 513 5.31 1.69 -4.61
N ASN A 514 6.08 1.08 -3.71
CA ASN A 514 6.37 -0.36 -3.70
C ASN A 514 5.51 -1.03 -2.62
N LEU A 515 5.09 -2.26 -2.88
CA LEU A 515 4.42 -3.14 -1.92
C LEU A 515 5.30 -4.37 -1.68
N GLN A 516 5.70 -4.55 -0.44
CA GLN A 516 6.52 -5.67 0.00
C GLN A 516 5.64 -6.76 0.61
N TYR A 517 5.92 -8.02 0.27
CA TYR A 517 5.23 -9.19 0.81
C TYR A 517 6.07 -9.86 1.89
N TYR A 518 5.42 -10.29 2.97
CA TYR A 518 6.06 -10.90 4.12
C TYR A 518 5.31 -12.15 4.58
N LEU A 519 6.07 -13.11 5.10
CA LEU A 519 5.53 -14.24 5.85
C LEU A 519 6.08 -14.22 7.27
N TYR A 520 5.21 -14.38 8.25
CA TYR A 520 5.55 -14.56 9.65
C TYR A 520 5.73 -16.05 9.96
N ASN A 521 6.80 -16.38 10.69
CA ASN A 521 7.14 -17.76 11.07
C ASN A 521 7.28 -18.73 9.87
N TRP A 522 7.71 -18.21 8.73
CA TRP A 522 7.95 -19.01 7.54
C TRP A 522 9.22 -18.53 6.83
N LYS A 523 10.08 -19.48 6.48
CA LYS A 523 11.30 -19.24 5.73
C LYS A 523 11.14 -19.84 4.34
N CYS A 524 11.21 -19.00 3.33
CA CYS A 524 11.21 -19.44 1.94
C CYS A 524 12.20 -18.65 1.08
N THR A 525 12.56 -19.23 -0.07
CA THR A 525 13.33 -18.53 -1.09
C THR A 525 12.58 -17.26 -1.55
N PRO A 526 13.28 -16.15 -1.83
CA PRO A 526 12.65 -14.97 -2.41
C PRO A 526 12.02 -15.27 -3.78
N MET A 527 10.94 -14.55 -4.09
CA MET A 527 10.18 -14.69 -5.33
C MET A 527 10.19 -13.38 -6.11
N GLU A 528 10.11 -13.49 -7.43
CA GLU A 528 9.81 -12.36 -8.29
C GLU A 528 8.33 -11.98 -8.26
N ALA A 529 8.01 -10.73 -8.58
CA ALA A 529 6.63 -10.22 -8.59
C ALA A 529 5.67 -11.07 -9.43
N HIS A 530 6.14 -11.61 -10.57
CA HIS A 530 5.34 -12.42 -11.48
C HIS A 530 4.99 -13.81 -10.93
N GLN A 531 5.70 -14.26 -9.88
CA GLN A 531 5.44 -15.54 -9.18
C GLN A 531 4.44 -15.38 -8.03
N VAL A 532 4.03 -14.14 -7.72
CA VAL A 532 3.08 -13.83 -6.65
C VAL A 532 1.68 -13.63 -7.25
N GLY A 533 0.75 -14.48 -6.81
CA GLY A 533 -0.69 -14.43 -7.08
C GLY A 533 -1.51 -14.11 -5.84
N LEU A 534 -0.95 -13.39 -4.88
CA LEU A 534 -1.65 -12.93 -3.68
C LEU A 534 -1.91 -11.42 -3.79
N VAL A 535 -3.17 -11.00 -3.65
CA VAL A 535 -3.57 -9.59 -3.65
C VAL A 535 -4.34 -9.31 -2.37
N LEU A 536 -3.82 -8.40 -1.53
CA LEU A 536 -4.46 -7.97 -0.29
C LEU A 536 -5.29 -6.69 -0.49
N GLN A 537 -6.33 -6.49 0.33
CA GLN A 537 -7.29 -5.38 0.23
C GLN A 537 -6.86 -4.10 0.96
#